data_AF-A0A131YDJ8-F1
#
_entry.id   AF-A0A131YDJ8-F1
#
_cell.length_a   1.000
_cell.length_b   1.000
_cell.length_c   1.000
_cell.angle_alpha   90.00
_cell.angle_beta   90.00
_cell.angle_gamma   90.00
#
_symmetry.space_group_name_H-M   'P 1'
#
loop_
_entity.id
_entity.type
_entity.pdbx_description
1 polymer ?
#
loop_
_entity_poly.entity_id
_entity_poly.type
_entity_poly.pdbx_seq_one_letter_code
_entity_poly.pdbx_strand_id
1 'polypeptide(L)'
;MEQQFPYAQPFLVSCEEWIPDVASYCSHDPPDDASSVKEHVLVALRVLAGTRRGLVLLDPGYHVGFPVVVMDDGCAPHTGHFVQSHTAKSTKEYCYEALGEGYVLWRVTETRMGSSKTWDNVLYVGGAFQSALSYSEKRNLLYDFRTLVARRNGHGPTAGVYCKLDELNRNPVFTLFYNKDGRRTEAKLPFGSFGSATPPAVAECAQQIGMAPDKLRALLTGMADLYEDVDFVNQLLDLNRRVDPFEELK
;
A
#
# COMPACT_ATOMS: atom_id res chain seq x y z
N MET A 1 5.22 -19.14 27.46
CA MET A 1 3.81 -19.26 27.90
C MET A 1 3.02 -18.36 26.98
N GLU A 2 2.20 -18.92 26.08
CA GLU A 2 1.34 -18.10 25.21
C GLU A 2 0.18 -17.56 26.03
N GLN A 3 0.07 -16.23 26.12
CA GLN A 3 -1.04 -15.58 26.78
C GLN A 3 -2.20 -15.47 25.78
N GLN A 4 -3.34 -16.08 26.11
CA GLN A 4 -4.54 -16.05 25.27
C GLN A 4 -5.47 -14.93 25.72
N PHE A 5 -6.04 -14.20 24.74
CA PHE A 5 -7.02 -13.13 24.97
C PHE A 5 -8.37 -13.55 24.35
N PRO A 6 -9.18 -14.37 25.04
CA PRO A 6 -10.38 -15.00 24.47
C PRO A 6 -11.48 -14.01 24.04
N TYR A 7 -11.39 -12.75 24.47
CA TYR A 7 -12.34 -11.69 24.13
C TYR A 7 -11.80 -10.68 23.12
N ALA A 8 -10.55 -10.85 22.66
CA ALA A 8 -9.99 -10.02 21.60
C ALA A 8 -10.65 -10.41 20.27
N GLN A 9 -11.48 -9.53 19.73
CA GLN A 9 -12.14 -9.73 18.44
C GLN A 9 -11.54 -8.75 17.42
N PRO A 10 -10.51 -9.17 16.65
CA PRO A 10 -10.05 -8.38 15.53
C PRO A 10 -11.15 -8.29 14.47
N PHE A 11 -11.23 -7.15 13.79
CA PHE A 11 -12.22 -6.89 12.76
C PHE A 11 -11.57 -6.17 11.59
N LEU A 12 -12.19 -6.28 10.40
CA LEU A 12 -11.73 -5.54 9.24
C LEU A 12 -12.24 -4.10 9.30
N VAL A 13 -11.42 -3.17 8.84
CA VAL A 13 -11.74 -1.73 8.73
C VAL A 13 -11.44 -1.26 7.32
N SER A 14 -12.27 -0.38 6.77
CA SER A 14 -11.98 0.21 5.45
C SER A 14 -10.92 1.30 5.56
N CYS A 15 -10.11 1.40 4.53
CA CYS A 15 -9.14 2.47 4.31
C CYS A 15 -9.56 3.24 3.06
N GLU A 16 -9.90 4.50 3.28
CA GLU A 16 -10.24 5.45 2.24
C GLU A 16 -9.02 6.32 1.95
N GLU A 17 -8.43 6.11 0.78
CA GLU A 17 -7.36 6.97 0.28
C GLU A 17 -7.97 8.12 -0.50
N TRP A 18 -7.48 9.34 -0.21
CA TRP A 18 -7.89 10.56 -0.89
C TRP A 18 -9.36 10.95 -0.68
N ILE A 19 -9.63 11.60 0.45
CA ILE A 19 -10.94 12.20 0.75
C ILE A 19 -10.87 13.72 0.49
N PRO A 20 -11.66 14.26 -0.46
CA PRO A 20 -11.63 15.69 -0.79
C PRO A 20 -11.95 16.60 0.41
N ASP A 21 -12.87 16.17 1.27
CA ASP A 21 -13.25 16.86 2.49
C ASP A 21 -13.40 15.86 3.64
N VAL A 22 -12.35 15.75 4.46
CA VAL A 22 -12.29 14.84 5.61
C VAL A 22 -13.39 15.16 6.62
N ALA A 23 -13.69 16.44 6.86
CA ALA A 23 -14.68 16.83 7.86
C ALA A 23 -16.09 16.43 7.43
N SER A 24 -16.44 16.66 6.16
CA SER A 24 -17.71 16.21 5.58
C SER A 24 -17.84 14.69 5.61
N TYR A 25 -16.79 13.97 5.20
CA TYR A 25 -16.79 12.51 5.21
C TYR A 25 -17.02 11.94 6.62
N CYS A 26 -16.27 12.43 7.61
CA CYS A 26 -16.35 11.96 8.99
C CYS A 26 -17.60 12.46 9.75
N SER A 27 -18.43 13.31 9.14
CA SER A 27 -19.71 13.73 9.72
C SER A 27 -20.83 12.70 9.59
N HIS A 28 -20.63 11.66 8.79
CA HIS A 28 -21.58 10.56 8.58
C HIS A 28 -21.18 9.32 9.39
N ASP A 29 -22.14 8.51 9.85
CA ASP A 29 -21.89 7.19 10.46
C ASP A 29 -23.07 6.25 10.17
N PRO A 30 -22.91 5.21 9.31
CA PRO A 30 -21.69 4.88 8.55
C PRO A 30 -21.35 5.93 7.48
N PRO A 31 -20.11 5.96 6.97
CA PRO A 31 -19.72 6.87 5.89
C PRO A 31 -20.54 6.66 4.63
N ASP A 32 -20.78 7.74 3.86
CA ASP A 32 -21.48 7.66 2.58
C ASP A 32 -20.57 7.01 1.51
N ASP A 33 -20.96 5.81 1.07
CA ASP A 33 -20.26 5.01 0.05
C ASP A 33 -20.19 5.70 -1.32
N ALA A 34 -21.06 6.69 -1.61
CA ALA A 34 -21.01 7.45 -2.86
C ALA A 34 -19.91 8.53 -2.87
N SER A 35 -19.40 8.91 -1.70
CA SER A 35 -18.52 10.08 -1.51
C SER A 35 -17.03 9.73 -1.40
N SER A 36 -16.68 8.45 -1.31
CA SER A 36 -15.30 8.02 -1.13
C SER A 36 -14.95 6.76 -1.93
N VAL A 37 -13.66 6.63 -2.20
CA VAL A 37 -13.11 5.44 -2.84
C VAL A 37 -12.38 4.61 -1.80
N LYS A 38 -12.90 3.40 -1.60
CA LYS A 38 -12.31 2.41 -0.70
C LYS A 38 -11.22 1.66 -1.46
N GLU A 39 -9.97 1.88 -1.08
CA GLU A 39 -8.82 1.27 -1.77
C GLU A 39 -8.42 -0.06 -1.12
N HIS A 40 -8.49 -0.13 0.21
CA HIS A 40 -7.85 -1.19 1.01
C HIS A 40 -8.64 -1.47 2.30
N VAL A 41 -8.42 -2.63 2.91
CA VAL A 41 -8.95 -3.02 4.24
C VAL A 41 -7.83 -3.47 5.20
N LEU A 42 -7.85 -2.97 6.43
CA LEU A 42 -6.88 -3.34 7.45
C LEU A 42 -7.55 -4.18 8.54
N VAL A 43 -6.75 -4.81 9.39
CA VAL A 43 -7.26 -5.43 10.61
C VAL A 43 -7.10 -4.45 11.77
N ALA A 44 -8.16 -4.24 12.53
CA ALA A 44 -8.16 -3.46 13.76
C ALA A 44 -8.51 -4.33 14.96
N LEU A 45 -7.97 -3.97 16.12
CA LEU A 45 -8.31 -4.57 17.41
C LEU A 45 -8.55 -3.45 18.43
N ARG A 46 -9.73 -3.44 19.05
CA ARG A 46 -10.04 -2.51 20.16
C ARG A 46 -9.26 -2.92 21.40
N VAL A 47 -8.64 -1.94 22.06
CA VAL A 47 -7.85 -2.14 23.27
C VAL A 47 -8.21 -1.15 24.37
N LEU A 48 -7.99 -1.57 25.61
CA LEU A 48 -8.10 -0.73 26.81
C LEU A 48 -6.76 -0.75 27.55
N ALA A 49 -6.15 0.42 27.71
CA ALA A 49 -4.96 0.63 28.53
C ALA A 49 -5.38 1.28 29.85
N GLY A 50 -5.84 0.46 30.80
CA GLY A 50 -6.58 0.91 31.97
C GLY A 50 -8.00 1.33 31.55
N THR A 51 -8.35 2.60 31.76
CA THR A 51 -9.64 3.17 31.31
C THR A 51 -9.57 3.84 29.93
N ARG A 52 -8.37 3.91 29.34
CA ARG A 52 -8.11 4.66 28.11
C ARG A 52 -8.32 3.74 26.92
N ARG A 53 -9.16 4.17 25.98
CA ARG A 53 -9.51 3.43 24.77
C ARG A 53 -8.49 3.68 23.67
N GLY A 54 -8.33 2.69 22.80
CA GLY A 54 -7.56 2.82 21.59
C GLY A 54 -7.75 1.65 20.65
N LEU A 55 -6.99 1.68 19.57
CA LEU A 55 -6.98 0.68 18.52
C LEU A 55 -5.55 0.22 18.25
N VAL A 56 -5.39 -1.07 17.98
CA VAL A 56 -4.20 -1.61 17.32
C VAL A 56 -4.57 -1.89 15.87
N LEU A 57 -3.92 -1.19 14.95
CA LEU A 57 -4.09 -1.35 13.52
C LEU A 57 -2.98 -2.24 12.98
N LEU A 58 -3.36 -3.21 12.17
CA LEU A 58 -2.50 -4.18 11.52
C LEU A 58 -2.75 -4.11 10.02
N ASP A 59 -1.71 -3.72 9.30
CA ASP A 59 -1.73 -3.56 7.85
C ASP A 59 -0.78 -4.57 7.17
N PRO A 60 -1.05 -5.89 7.29
CA PRO A 60 -0.08 -6.91 6.92
C PRO A 60 0.21 -6.87 5.41
N GLY A 61 1.38 -6.34 5.05
CA GLY A 61 1.94 -6.42 3.71
C GLY A 61 1.60 -5.28 2.76
N TYR A 62 0.79 -4.28 3.17
CA TYR A 62 0.43 -3.15 2.32
C TYR A 62 1.28 -1.90 2.61
N HIS A 63 0.87 -0.99 3.50
CA HIS A 63 1.65 0.22 3.79
C HIS A 63 2.58 0.07 4.97
N VAL A 64 2.13 -0.47 6.11
CA VAL A 64 2.88 -0.46 7.37
C VAL A 64 3.18 -1.89 7.85
N GLY A 65 4.46 -2.22 8.01
CA GLY A 65 4.88 -3.59 8.34
C GLY A 65 4.88 -3.94 9.83
N PHE A 66 4.30 -3.09 10.68
CA PHE A 66 4.28 -3.27 12.13
C PHE A 66 2.94 -2.75 12.72
N PRO A 67 2.53 -3.20 13.92
CA PRO A 67 1.31 -2.71 14.55
C PRO A 67 1.37 -1.22 14.88
N VAL A 68 0.36 -0.46 14.47
CA VAL A 68 0.19 0.95 14.83
C VAL A 68 -0.83 1.07 15.95
N VAL A 69 -0.47 1.70 17.05
CA VAL A 69 -1.37 1.94 18.18
C VAL A 69 -1.93 3.35 18.09
N VAL A 70 -3.25 3.48 18.05
CA VAL A 70 -3.95 4.77 18.04
C VAL A 70 -4.80 4.86 19.29
N MET A 71 -4.29 5.56 20.31
CA MET A 71 -5.06 5.88 21.52
C MET A 71 -5.96 7.10 21.29
N ASP A 72 -7.18 7.07 21.82
CA ASP A 72 -8.16 8.17 21.74
C ASP A 72 -7.61 9.49 22.34
N ASP A 73 -6.73 9.38 23.33
CA ASP A 73 -6.12 10.51 24.06
C ASP A 73 -4.77 10.97 23.47
N GLY A 74 -4.28 10.33 22.39
CA GLY A 74 -2.97 10.60 21.80
C GLY A 74 -1.76 10.30 22.69
N CYS A 75 -1.96 9.75 23.89
CA CYS A 75 -0.90 9.52 24.86
C CYS A 75 -0.31 8.11 24.70
N ALA A 76 0.91 7.90 25.22
CA ALA A 76 1.55 6.58 25.22
C ALA A 76 0.57 5.49 25.72
N PRO A 77 0.43 4.33 25.03
CA PRO A 77 1.32 3.80 23.99
C PRO A 77 0.98 4.21 22.53
N HIS A 78 0.30 5.34 22.31
CA HIS A 78 0.03 5.88 20.97
C HIS A 78 1.31 5.97 20.11
N THR A 79 1.26 5.40 18.90
CA THR A 79 2.37 5.39 17.93
C THR A 79 2.50 6.74 17.23
N GLY A 80 1.38 7.33 16.80
CA GLY A 80 1.33 8.67 16.20
C GLY A 80 2.20 8.81 14.96
N HIS A 81 3.19 9.70 15.03
CA HIS A 81 4.06 10.06 13.93
C HIS A 81 5.30 9.15 13.83
N PHE A 82 5.58 8.65 12.62
CA PHE A 82 6.80 7.89 12.34
C PHE A 82 7.27 8.02 10.88
N VAL A 83 8.57 7.81 10.67
CA VAL A 83 9.16 7.73 9.32
C VAL A 83 8.86 6.35 8.75
N GLN A 84 7.96 6.29 7.76
CA GLN A 84 7.61 5.03 7.09
C GLN A 84 8.71 4.58 6.13
N SER A 85 9.32 5.51 5.40
CA SER A 85 10.43 5.17 4.52
C SER A 85 11.38 6.34 4.34
N HIS A 86 12.67 6.03 4.23
CA HIS A 86 13.70 7.02 3.97
C HIS A 86 14.64 6.50 2.88
N THR A 87 14.77 7.26 1.81
CA THR A 87 15.62 6.95 0.66
C THR A 87 16.40 8.20 0.26
N ALA A 88 17.44 8.04 -0.55
CA ALA A 88 18.19 9.19 -1.07
C ALA A 88 17.33 10.18 -1.87
N LYS A 89 16.19 9.73 -2.43
CA LYS A 89 15.30 10.55 -3.27
C LYS A 89 14.12 11.14 -2.50
N SER A 90 13.71 10.50 -1.40
CA SER A 90 12.47 10.84 -0.70
C SER A 90 12.42 10.31 0.73
N THR A 91 11.82 11.09 1.62
CA THR A 91 11.35 10.67 2.94
C THR A 91 9.82 10.64 2.93
N LYS A 92 9.22 9.56 3.43
CA LYS A 92 7.77 9.42 3.61
C LYS A 92 7.48 9.18 5.09
N GLU A 93 6.63 10.01 5.66
CA GLU A 93 6.26 10.02 7.08
C GLU A 93 4.75 9.85 7.22
N TYR A 94 4.32 9.07 8.22
CA TYR A 94 2.92 8.82 8.52
C TYR A 94 2.60 9.34 9.93
N CYS A 95 1.39 9.85 10.12
CA CYS A 95 0.84 10.21 11.42
C CYS A 95 -0.59 9.67 11.54
N TYR A 96 -0.85 8.88 12.58
CA TYR A 96 -2.17 8.32 12.86
C TYR A 96 -2.79 8.99 14.07
N GLU A 97 -4.02 9.50 13.93
CA GLU A 97 -4.72 10.24 14.98
C GLU A 97 -6.17 9.73 15.07
N ALA A 98 -6.69 9.59 16.29
CA ALA A 98 -8.12 9.27 16.47
C ALA A 98 -8.97 10.48 16.07
N LEU A 99 -10.05 10.26 15.33
CA LEU A 99 -10.99 11.29 14.91
C LEU A 99 -12.41 10.89 15.33
N GLY A 100 -12.83 11.39 16.50
CA GLY A 100 -14.09 10.97 17.12
C GLY A 100 -14.07 9.49 17.52
N GLU A 101 -15.25 8.86 17.60
CA GLU A 101 -15.37 7.44 17.99
C GLU A 101 -15.34 6.46 16.80
N GLY A 102 -15.52 6.99 15.59
CA GLY A 102 -15.74 6.18 14.39
C GLY A 102 -14.62 6.20 13.37
N TYR A 103 -13.61 7.07 13.52
CA TYR A 103 -12.59 7.28 12.49
C TYR A 103 -11.18 7.37 13.04
N VAL A 104 -10.22 6.98 12.19
CA VAL A 104 -8.79 7.28 12.38
C VAL A 104 -8.32 8.07 11.18
N LEU A 105 -7.70 9.21 11.43
CA LEU A 105 -7.00 9.99 10.44
C LEU A 105 -5.61 9.39 10.23
N TRP A 106 -5.24 9.14 8.98
CA TRP A 106 -3.89 8.75 8.58
C TRP A 106 -3.33 9.81 7.64
N ARG A 107 -2.51 10.69 8.19
CA ARG A 107 -1.82 11.74 7.42
C ARG A 107 -0.52 11.21 6.84
N VAL A 108 -0.31 11.50 5.57
CA VAL A 108 0.93 11.17 4.86
C VAL A 108 1.65 12.46 4.48
N THR A 109 2.93 12.54 4.83
CA THR A 109 3.82 13.60 4.35
C THR A 109 4.94 12.97 3.53
N GLU A 110 5.07 13.39 2.28
CA GLU A 110 6.18 12.99 1.41
C GLU A 110 7.05 14.19 1.10
N THR A 111 8.34 14.09 1.46
CA THR A 111 9.35 15.10 1.18
C THR A 111 10.29 14.59 0.08
N ARG A 112 10.41 15.35 -1.01
CA ARG A 112 11.31 15.07 -2.15
C ARG A 112 12.08 16.33 -2.51
N MET A 113 13.41 16.25 -2.54
CA MET A 113 14.29 17.37 -2.92
C MET A 113 13.96 18.70 -2.18
N GLY A 114 13.65 18.61 -0.88
CA GLY A 114 13.31 19.77 -0.06
C GLY A 114 11.87 20.30 -0.20
N SER A 115 11.06 19.73 -1.10
CA SER A 115 9.63 20.04 -1.21
C SER A 115 8.79 18.97 -0.53
N SER A 116 7.83 19.37 0.30
CA SER A 116 6.92 18.46 1.00
C SER A 116 5.51 18.55 0.45
N LYS A 117 4.84 17.41 0.32
CA LYS A 117 3.41 17.29 0.03
C LYS A 117 2.76 16.51 1.16
N THR A 118 1.59 16.96 1.60
CA THR A 118 0.82 16.30 2.66
C THR A 118 -0.59 16.04 2.16
N TRP A 119 -1.13 14.87 2.49
CA TRP A 119 -2.51 14.50 2.22
C TRP A 119 -3.04 13.59 3.33
N ASP A 120 -4.35 13.58 3.48
CA ASP A 120 -5.04 12.85 4.53
C ASP A 120 -5.81 11.67 3.93
N ASN A 121 -5.64 10.51 4.56
CA ASN A 121 -6.42 9.31 4.37
C ASN A 121 -7.25 9.08 5.64
N VAL A 122 -8.35 8.34 5.56
CA VAL A 122 -9.20 8.04 6.71
C VAL A 122 -9.46 6.55 6.77
N LEU A 123 -9.57 6.04 8.00
CA LEU A 123 -10.04 4.69 8.28
C LEU A 123 -11.38 4.78 9.01
N TYR A 124 -12.40 4.11 8.49
CA TYR A 124 -13.63 3.90 9.26
C TYR A 124 -13.47 2.72 10.21
N VAL A 125 -13.57 3.01 11.51
CA VAL A 125 -13.38 2.07 12.63
C VAL A 125 -14.62 1.98 13.52
N GLY A 126 -15.73 2.64 13.16
CA GLY A 126 -17.00 2.59 13.89
C GLY A 126 -17.62 1.18 13.90
N GLY A 127 -17.43 0.42 12.82
CA GLY A 127 -17.95 -0.95 12.68
C GLY A 127 -17.01 -1.87 11.93
N ALA A 128 -17.33 -3.16 11.94
CA ALA A 128 -16.64 -4.14 11.11
C ALA A 128 -17.01 -3.94 9.64
N PHE A 129 -16.00 -3.82 8.79
CA PHE A 129 -16.15 -3.81 7.35
C PHE A 129 -16.73 -5.16 6.90
N GLN A 130 -17.89 -5.12 6.24
CA GLN A 130 -18.65 -6.34 5.89
C GLN A 130 -18.45 -6.78 4.43
N SER A 131 -18.31 -5.83 3.49
CA SER A 131 -18.10 -6.14 2.08
C SER A 131 -17.75 -4.87 1.29
N ALA A 132 -16.66 -4.93 0.51
CA ALA A 132 -16.56 -4.15 -0.73
C ALA A 132 -16.13 -5.07 -1.88
N LEU A 133 -16.88 -6.17 -2.05
CA LEU A 133 -16.76 -7.13 -3.17
C LEU A 133 -16.68 -6.46 -4.56
N SER A 134 -17.05 -5.19 -4.67
CA SER A 134 -17.08 -4.44 -5.92
C SER A 134 -15.83 -3.61 -6.22
N TYR A 135 -15.03 -3.14 -5.25
CA TYR A 135 -14.10 -2.03 -5.54
C TYR A 135 -12.61 -2.28 -5.19
N SER A 136 -12.24 -2.59 -3.95
CA SER A 136 -10.81 -2.67 -3.55
C SER A 136 -10.03 -3.81 -4.23
N GLU A 137 -10.56 -5.03 -4.21
CA GLU A 137 -9.94 -6.18 -4.89
C GLU A 137 -9.95 -6.00 -6.42
N LYS A 138 -11.03 -5.44 -6.98
CA LYS A 138 -11.15 -5.21 -8.42
C LYS A 138 -10.25 -4.07 -8.91
N ARG A 139 -10.06 -3.01 -8.12
CA ARG A 139 -9.15 -1.90 -8.43
C ARG A 139 -7.72 -2.40 -8.54
N ASN A 140 -7.31 -3.28 -7.62
CA ASN A 140 -6.02 -3.96 -7.70
C ASN A 140 -5.84 -4.79 -8.98
N LEU A 141 -6.90 -5.41 -9.50
CA LEU A 141 -6.84 -6.09 -10.81
C LEU A 141 -6.65 -5.12 -11.98
N LEU A 142 -7.09 -3.88 -11.83
CA LEU A 142 -7.10 -2.88 -12.91
C LEU A 142 -5.92 -1.91 -12.88
N TYR A 143 -5.19 -1.78 -11.76
CA TYR A 143 -4.05 -0.85 -11.68
C TYR A 143 -2.99 -1.10 -12.76
N ASP A 144 -2.66 -0.06 -13.52
CA ASP A 144 -1.57 -0.08 -14.49
C ASP A 144 -0.17 -0.11 -13.84
N PHE A 145 -0.07 0.23 -12.56
CA PHE A 145 1.16 0.10 -11.78
C PHE A 145 1.21 -1.23 -11.04
N ARG A 146 2.12 -2.12 -11.44
CA ARG A 146 2.29 -3.44 -10.82
C ARG A 146 3.51 -3.45 -9.92
N THR A 147 3.36 -4.00 -8.72
CA THR A 147 4.44 -4.10 -7.74
C THR A 147 4.49 -5.48 -7.08
N LEU A 148 5.70 -5.96 -6.82
CA LEU A 148 5.98 -7.08 -5.92
C LEU A 148 7.09 -6.63 -4.99
N VAL A 149 6.81 -6.57 -3.69
CA VAL A 149 7.68 -5.88 -2.72
C VAL A 149 7.77 -6.65 -1.41
N ALA A 150 8.98 -6.78 -0.89
CA ALA A 150 9.23 -7.30 0.44
C ALA A 150 9.44 -6.17 1.44
N ARG A 151 8.87 -6.35 2.64
CA ARG A 151 8.96 -5.44 3.78
C ARG A 151 9.41 -6.23 5.00
N ARG A 152 10.71 -6.49 5.12
CA ARG A 152 11.24 -7.37 6.19
C ARG A 152 11.44 -6.68 7.54
N ASN A 153 11.55 -5.34 7.54
CA ASN A 153 12.02 -4.60 8.72
C ASN A 153 11.01 -3.56 9.22
N GLY A 154 9.74 -3.62 8.82
CA GLY A 154 8.71 -2.65 9.22
C GLY A 154 8.80 -1.26 8.58
N HIS A 155 10.00 -0.79 8.24
CA HIS A 155 10.31 0.55 7.71
C HIS A 155 10.25 0.66 6.17
N GLY A 156 9.16 0.15 5.60
CA GLY A 156 8.89 0.22 4.16
C GLY A 156 9.58 -0.86 3.31
N PRO A 157 9.52 -0.73 1.97
CA PRO A 157 10.00 -1.75 1.05
C PRO A 157 11.53 -1.90 1.06
N THR A 158 12.02 -3.11 1.33
CA THR A 158 13.45 -3.44 1.40
C THR A 158 14.01 -3.99 0.08
N ALA A 159 13.17 -4.68 -0.69
CA ALA A 159 13.48 -5.15 -2.03
C ALA A 159 12.16 -5.32 -2.81
N GLY A 160 12.23 -5.30 -4.13
CA GLY A 160 11.04 -5.44 -4.95
C GLY A 160 11.28 -5.16 -6.41
N VAL A 161 10.23 -5.38 -7.19
CA VAL A 161 10.14 -5.04 -8.59
C VAL A 161 8.83 -4.29 -8.83
N TYR A 162 8.86 -3.30 -9.70
CA TYR A 162 7.66 -2.65 -10.19
C TYR A 162 7.76 -2.34 -11.69
N CYS A 163 6.61 -2.19 -12.33
CA CYS A 163 6.50 -1.75 -13.71
C CYS A 163 5.19 -0.97 -13.92
N LYS A 164 5.16 -0.20 -15.00
CA LYS A 164 4.01 0.58 -15.46
C LYS A 164 3.55 0.03 -16.80
N LEU A 165 2.25 -0.18 -16.95
CA LEU A 165 1.67 -0.68 -18.19
C LEU A 165 1.19 0.44 -19.12
N ASP A 166 1.18 1.69 -18.64
CA ASP A 166 0.77 2.90 -19.36
C ASP A 166 1.95 3.62 -20.06
N GLU A 167 3.15 3.01 -20.13
CA GLU A 167 4.33 3.72 -20.64
C GLU A 167 4.18 4.17 -22.11
N LEU A 168 4.39 5.47 -22.32
CA LEU A 168 4.43 6.11 -23.64
C LEU A 168 5.47 5.42 -24.53
N ASN A 169 5.07 5.10 -25.76
CA ASN A 169 5.86 4.38 -26.77
C ASN A 169 6.07 2.87 -26.53
N ARG A 170 5.38 2.25 -25.55
CA ARG A 170 5.40 0.80 -25.32
C ARG A 170 6.80 0.22 -25.15
N ASN A 171 7.66 0.92 -24.42
CA ASN A 171 8.98 0.42 -24.04
C ASN A 171 9.03 0.11 -22.53
N PRO A 172 8.17 -0.80 -22.03
CA PRO A 172 8.02 -1.02 -20.61
C PRO A 172 9.31 -1.55 -19.99
N VAL A 173 9.59 -1.08 -18.77
CA VAL A 173 10.73 -1.53 -17.98
C VAL A 173 10.29 -2.06 -16.62
N PHE A 174 10.89 -3.18 -16.22
CA PHE A 174 10.91 -3.59 -14.82
C PHE A 174 11.96 -2.77 -14.09
N THR A 175 11.55 -2.05 -13.05
CA THR A 175 12.49 -1.43 -12.11
C THR A 175 12.58 -2.30 -10.86
N LEU A 176 13.75 -2.93 -10.69
CA LEU A 176 14.09 -3.71 -9.53
C LEU A 176 14.84 -2.83 -8.54
N PHE A 177 14.60 -3.05 -7.26
CA PHE A 177 15.40 -2.49 -6.19
C PHE A 177 15.67 -3.54 -5.13
N TYR A 178 16.86 -3.49 -4.54
CA TYR A 178 17.32 -4.43 -3.53
C TYR A 178 18.56 -3.86 -2.84
N ASN A 179 19.01 -4.46 -1.73
CA ASN A 179 20.22 -4.03 -1.04
C ASN A 179 21.43 -4.82 -1.52
N LYS A 180 22.50 -4.13 -1.90
CA LYS A 180 23.80 -4.71 -2.23
C LYS A 180 24.87 -3.94 -1.47
N ASP A 181 25.71 -4.65 -0.72
CA ASP A 181 26.79 -4.07 0.09
C ASP A 181 26.30 -2.94 1.04
N GLY A 182 25.15 -3.15 1.68
CA GLY A 182 24.54 -2.19 2.60
C GLY A 182 23.92 -0.95 1.94
N ARG A 183 23.82 -0.90 0.61
CA ARG A 183 23.23 0.19 -0.15
C ARG A 183 22.07 -0.29 -1.00
N ARG A 184 21.03 0.53 -1.11
CA ARG A 184 19.94 0.29 -2.06
C ARG A 184 20.44 0.48 -3.48
N THR A 185 20.36 -0.58 -4.28
CA THR A 185 20.65 -0.61 -5.70
C THR A 185 19.35 -0.65 -6.49
N GLU A 186 19.32 0.02 -7.64
CA GLU A 186 18.22 -0.04 -8.60
C GLU A 186 18.75 -0.61 -9.93
N ALA A 187 17.95 -1.46 -10.58
CA ALA A 187 18.23 -1.98 -11.91
C ALA A 187 16.99 -1.85 -12.79
N LYS A 188 17.16 -1.41 -14.03
CA LYS A 188 16.08 -1.32 -15.02
C LYS A 188 16.28 -2.39 -16.09
N LEU A 189 15.27 -3.22 -16.30
CA LEU A 189 15.27 -4.30 -17.28
C LEU A 189 14.11 -4.10 -18.26
N PRO A 190 14.36 -3.89 -19.56
CA PRO A 190 13.32 -3.91 -20.57
C PRO A 190 12.57 -5.25 -20.58
N PHE A 191 11.25 -5.22 -20.87
CA PHE A 191 10.43 -6.44 -20.88
C PHE A 191 10.95 -7.52 -21.84
N GLY A 192 11.56 -7.13 -22.98
CA GLY A 192 12.18 -8.07 -23.93
C GLY A 192 13.55 -8.65 -23.51
N SER A 193 14.03 -8.38 -22.29
CA SER A 193 15.41 -8.76 -21.89
C SER A 193 15.54 -10.16 -21.29
N PHE A 194 14.45 -10.94 -21.20
CA PHE A 194 14.47 -12.25 -20.55
C PHE A 194 14.78 -13.36 -21.57
N GLY A 195 16.05 -13.76 -21.62
CA GLY A 195 16.49 -14.96 -22.33
C GLY A 195 16.47 -16.23 -21.47
N SER A 196 17.22 -17.24 -21.88
CA SER A 196 17.31 -18.54 -21.19
C SER A 196 18.01 -18.47 -19.83
N ALA A 197 18.79 -17.43 -19.54
CA ALA A 197 19.49 -17.23 -18.27
C ALA A 197 18.82 -16.13 -17.41
N THR A 198 18.80 -16.34 -16.10
CA THR A 198 18.29 -15.37 -15.12
C THR A 198 19.27 -14.21 -14.95
N PRO A 199 18.88 -12.95 -15.21
CA PRO A 199 19.76 -11.81 -14.99
C PRO A 199 20.24 -11.70 -13.54
N PRO A 200 21.49 -11.28 -13.27
CA PRO A 200 22.01 -11.17 -11.90
C PRO A 200 21.14 -10.31 -10.97
N ALA A 201 20.63 -9.18 -11.48
CA ALA A 201 19.73 -8.30 -10.73
C ALA A 201 18.42 -9.00 -10.30
N VAL A 202 17.90 -9.91 -11.13
CA VAL A 202 16.72 -10.72 -10.81
C VAL A 202 17.05 -11.70 -9.69
N ALA A 203 18.20 -12.37 -9.75
CA ALA A 203 18.63 -13.30 -8.71
C ALA A 203 18.86 -12.60 -7.35
N GLU A 204 19.57 -11.46 -7.36
CA GLU A 204 19.82 -10.66 -6.15
C GLU A 204 18.52 -10.13 -5.53
N CYS A 205 17.58 -9.65 -6.37
CA CYS A 205 16.28 -9.19 -5.91
C CYS A 205 15.40 -10.33 -5.39
N ALA A 206 15.33 -11.47 -6.10
CA ALA A 206 14.52 -12.63 -5.72
C ALA A 206 14.89 -13.15 -4.33
N GLN A 207 16.19 -13.26 -4.03
CA GLN A 207 16.67 -13.70 -2.72
C GLN A 207 16.12 -12.82 -1.58
N GLN A 208 16.12 -11.50 -1.78
CA GLN A 208 15.65 -10.55 -0.77
C GLN A 208 14.13 -10.47 -0.68
N ILE A 209 13.43 -10.69 -1.79
CA ILE A 209 11.98 -10.88 -1.79
C ILE A 209 11.58 -12.19 -1.08
N GLY A 210 12.49 -13.16 -1.00
CA GLY A 210 12.21 -14.49 -0.44
C GLY A 210 11.60 -15.43 -1.48
N MET A 211 11.95 -15.24 -2.75
CA MET A 211 11.48 -16.04 -3.88
C MET A 211 12.66 -16.73 -4.57
N ALA A 212 12.45 -17.92 -5.13
CA ALA A 212 13.44 -18.56 -5.98
C ALA A 212 13.70 -17.70 -7.24
N PRO A 213 14.97 -17.50 -7.68
CA PRO A 213 15.29 -16.68 -8.85
C PRO A 213 14.52 -17.06 -10.11
N ASP A 214 14.38 -18.37 -10.39
CA ASP A 214 13.65 -18.85 -11.56
C ASP A 214 12.15 -18.57 -11.49
N LYS A 215 11.58 -18.56 -10.28
CA LYS A 215 10.18 -18.20 -10.07
C LYS A 215 9.95 -16.73 -10.31
N LEU A 216 10.85 -15.86 -9.82
CA LEU A 216 10.75 -14.42 -10.10
C LEU A 216 10.93 -14.16 -11.60
N ARG A 217 11.92 -14.78 -12.25
CA ARG A 217 12.09 -14.68 -13.69
C ARG A 217 10.83 -15.09 -14.44
N ALA A 218 10.27 -16.27 -14.14
CA ALA A 218 9.06 -16.76 -14.81
C ALA A 218 7.88 -15.79 -14.64
N LEU A 219 7.74 -15.16 -13.47
CA LEU A 219 6.72 -14.14 -13.22
C LEU A 219 6.96 -12.89 -14.10
N LEU A 220 8.19 -12.40 -14.18
CA LEU A 220 8.53 -11.24 -15.01
C LEU A 220 8.36 -11.54 -16.51
N THR A 221 8.74 -12.74 -16.95
CA THR A 221 8.51 -13.19 -18.33
C THR A 221 7.02 -13.27 -18.64
N GLY A 222 6.21 -13.90 -17.79
CA GLY A 222 4.76 -13.95 -18.01
C GLY A 222 4.09 -12.58 -18.02
N MET A 223 4.61 -11.63 -17.24
CA MET A 223 4.15 -10.23 -17.28
C MET A 223 4.56 -9.53 -18.58
N ALA A 224 5.76 -9.82 -19.10
CA ALA A 224 6.19 -9.31 -20.40
C ALA A 224 5.35 -9.89 -21.54
N ASP A 225 5.08 -11.19 -21.53
CA ASP A 225 4.23 -11.86 -22.53
C ASP A 225 2.80 -11.30 -22.50
N LEU A 226 2.24 -11.04 -21.30
CA LEU A 226 0.93 -10.39 -21.15
C LEU A 226 0.90 -8.99 -21.76
N TYR A 227 2.01 -8.25 -21.67
CA TYR A 227 2.11 -6.90 -22.20
C TYR A 227 2.11 -6.86 -23.73
N GLU A 228 2.59 -7.92 -24.38
CA GLU A 228 2.53 -8.07 -25.84
C GLU A 228 1.10 -8.26 -26.35
N ASP A 229 0.16 -8.68 -25.50
CA ASP A 229 -1.28 -8.67 -25.81
C ASP A 229 -1.82 -7.22 -25.74
N VAL A 230 -1.67 -6.56 -26.88
CA VAL A 230 -2.08 -5.17 -27.10
C VAL A 230 -3.54 -4.91 -26.75
N ASP A 231 -4.43 -5.83 -27.13
CA ASP A 231 -5.87 -5.65 -26.94
C ASP A 231 -6.22 -5.81 -25.46
N PHE A 232 -5.61 -6.80 -24.78
CA PHE A 232 -5.72 -6.94 -23.34
C PHE A 232 -5.23 -5.69 -22.60
N VAL A 233 -4.04 -5.17 -22.93
CA VAL A 233 -3.49 -3.97 -22.28
C VAL A 233 -4.39 -2.76 -22.51
N ASN A 234 -4.86 -2.55 -23.74
CA ASN A 234 -5.78 -1.44 -24.05
C ASN A 234 -7.10 -1.54 -23.26
N GLN A 235 -7.67 -2.75 -23.15
CA GLN A 235 -8.88 -2.99 -22.35
C GLN A 235 -8.62 -2.76 -20.86
N LEU A 236 -7.49 -3.24 -20.33
CA LEU A 236 -7.07 -3.02 -18.95
C LEU A 236 -6.97 -1.52 -18.65
N LEU A 237 -6.32 -0.74 -19.52
CA LEU A 237 -6.14 0.70 -19.36
C LEU A 237 -7.46 1.48 -19.52
N ASP A 238 -8.34 1.08 -20.41
CA ASP A 238 -9.69 1.66 -20.53
C ASP A 238 -10.53 1.38 -19.27
N LEU A 239 -10.52 0.15 -18.77
CA LEU A 239 -11.19 -0.20 -17.52
C LEU A 239 -10.59 0.55 -16.34
N ASN A 240 -9.26 0.62 -16.24
CA ASN A 240 -8.53 1.37 -15.22
C ASN A 240 -9.05 2.80 -15.15
N ARG A 241 -9.16 3.50 -16.28
CA ARG A 241 -9.66 4.87 -16.38
C ARG A 241 -11.13 5.02 -15.99
N ARG A 242 -12.00 4.12 -16.44
CA ARG A 242 -13.45 4.17 -16.12
C ARG A 242 -13.76 3.96 -14.65
N VAL A 243 -12.89 3.24 -13.94
CA VAL A 243 -13.02 3.05 -12.49
C VAL A 243 -12.07 3.95 -11.72
N ASP A 244 -11.29 4.81 -12.39
CA ASP A 244 -10.43 5.75 -11.70
C ASP A 244 -11.29 6.95 -11.30
N PRO A 245 -11.61 7.12 -10.00
CA PRO A 245 -12.37 8.29 -9.54
C PRO A 245 -11.59 9.60 -9.75
N PHE A 246 -10.30 9.52 -10.09
CA PHE A 246 -9.38 10.65 -10.17
C PHE A 246 -9.14 11.15 -11.61
N GLU A 247 -9.67 10.49 -12.66
CA GLU A 247 -9.54 10.99 -14.04
C GLU A 247 -10.47 12.16 -14.35
N GLU A 248 -11.66 12.22 -13.73
CA GLU A 248 -12.63 13.32 -13.96
C GLU A 248 -12.20 14.67 -13.36
N LEU A 249 -11.10 14.69 -12.58
CA LEU A 249 -10.59 15.86 -11.86
C LEU A 249 -9.27 16.42 -12.44
N LYS A 250 -8.82 15.93 -13.61
CA LYS A 250 -7.67 16.46 -14.33
C LYS A 250 -8.05 17.41 -15.47
#